data_AF-A0A0B8Z9U5-F1
#
_entry.id   AF-A0A0B8Z9U5-F1
#
_cell.length_a   1.000
_cell.length_b   1.000
_cell.length_c   1.000
_cell.angle_alpha   90.00
_cell.angle_beta   90.00
_cell.angle_gamma   90.00
#
_symmetry.space_group_name_H-M   'P 1'
#
loop_
_entity.id
_entity.type
_entity.pdbx_description
1 polymer ?
#
loop_
_entity_poly.entity_id
_entity_poly.type
_entity_poly.pdbx_seq_one_letter_code
_entity_poly.pdbx_strand_id
1 'polypeptide(L)' 'MSQPFSRYLHPFDVAHHPALEPEVKRAILASWASDRHSVENHPALRKPPGLKRPVPVDDVFAALRSLDGPDSQPTLQ' A
#
# COMPACT_ATOMS: atom_id res chain seq x y z
N MET A 1 14.50 -2.00 16.42
CA MET A 1 14.31 -1.04 15.31
C MET A 1 14.34 -1.83 14.01
N SER A 2 13.19 -2.31 13.54
CA SER A 2 13.13 -3.28 12.44
C SER A 2 12.32 -2.70 11.29
N GLN A 3 12.96 -2.02 10.34
CA GLN A 3 12.33 -1.76 9.05
C GLN A 3 13.35 -1.78 7.90
N PRO A 4 13.43 -2.90 7.15
CA PRO A 4 13.91 -2.91 5.79
C PRO A 4 12.72 -3.05 4.82
N PHE A 5 11.70 -2.18 4.90
CA PHE A 5 10.62 -2.14 3.90
C PHE A 5 11.01 -1.37 2.63
N SER A 6 12.29 -1.01 2.46
CA SER A 6 12.87 -0.28 1.31
C SER A 6 12.98 -1.10 0.00
N ARG A 7 12.16 -2.14 -0.20
CA ARG A 7 12.16 -2.93 -1.44
C ARG A 7 10.89 -2.78 -2.28
N TYR A 8 9.78 -2.32 -1.70
CA TYR A 8 8.54 -2.16 -2.45
C TYR A 8 8.60 -0.85 -3.24
N LEU A 9 8.74 -0.97 -4.55
CA LEU A 9 8.96 0.17 -5.45
C LEU A 9 7.63 0.85 -5.81
N HIS A 10 6.51 0.11 -5.85
CA HIS A 10 5.15 0.61 -6.14
C HIS A 10 4.02 -0.12 -5.39
N PRO A 11 2.84 0.49 -5.22
CA PRO A 11 1.67 -0.13 -4.56
C PRO A 11 1.20 -1.41 -5.27
N PHE A 12 1.32 -1.45 -6.59
CA PHE A 12 1.05 -2.66 -7.36
C PHE A 12 2.09 -3.77 -7.15
N ASP A 13 3.34 -3.45 -6.82
CA ASP A 13 4.33 -4.48 -6.46
C ASP A 13 3.97 -5.15 -5.14
N VAL A 14 3.46 -4.37 -4.17
CA VAL A 14 2.93 -4.91 -2.91
C VAL A 14 1.72 -5.78 -3.19
N ALA A 15 0.79 -5.32 -4.04
CA ALA A 15 -0.41 -6.07 -4.40
C ALA A 15 -0.10 -7.41 -5.07
N HIS A 16 0.81 -7.41 -6.04
CA HIS A 16 1.22 -8.60 -6.78
C HIS A 16 2.28 -9.45 -6.09
N HIS A 17 2.76 -9.07 -4.90
CA HIS A 17 3.85 -9.78 -4.25
C HIS A 17 3.44 -11.22 -3.87
N PRO A 18 4.07 -12.27 -4.41
CA PRO A 18 3.63 -13.65 -4.15
C PRO A 18 3.98 -14.14 -2.74
N ALA A 19 4.96 -13.51 -2.08
CA ALA A 19 5.42 -13.90 -0.74
C ALA A 19 4.78 -13.10 0.40
N LEU A 20 3.82 -12.21 0.11
CA LEU A 20 3.10 -11.47 1.14
C LEU A 20 1.67 -11.99 1.28
N GLU A 21 1.25 -12.16 2.53
CA GLU A 21 -0.14 -12.46 2.86
C GLU A 21 -1.07 -11.30 2.45
N PRO A 22 -2.31 -11.58 2.02
CA PRO A 22 -3.27 -10.55 1.61
C PRO A 22 -3.53 -9.51 2.71
N GLU A 23 -3.59 -9.93 3.97
CA GLU A 23 -3.72 -9.02 5.12
C GLU A 23 -2.51 -8.09 5.29
N VAL A 24 -1.30 -8.62 5.12
CA VAL A 24 -0.06 -7.83 5.22
C VAL A 24 0.02 -6.82 4.08
N LYS A 25 -0.36 -7.22 2.86
CA LYS A 25 -0.42 -6.31 1.72
C LYS A 25 -1.41 -5.17 1.96
N ARG A 26 -2.62 -5.49 2.46
CA ARG A 26 -3.63 -4.51 2.86
C ARG A 26 -3.10 -3.56 3.93
N ALA A 27 -2.45 -4.06 4.97
CA ALA A 27 -1.89 -3.22 6.04
C ALA A 27 -0.83 -2.24 5.52
N ILE A 28 0.05 -2.69 4.62
CA ILE A 28 1.06 -1.83 3.99
C ILE A 28 0.39 -0.75 3.12
N LEU A 29 -0.53 -1.12 2.24
CA LEU A 29 -1.22 -0.18 1.37
C LEU A 29 -2.12 0.80 2.15
N ALA A 30 -2.84 0.32 3.17
CA ALA A 30 -3.63 1.17 4.06
C ALA A 30 -2.74 2.17 4.84
N SER A 31 -1.55 1.74 5.25
CA SER A 31 -0.57 2.65 5.85
C SER A 31 -0.11 3.74 4.87
N TRP A 32 -0.04 3.45 3.56
CA TRP A 32 0.31 4.44 2.55
C TRP A 32 -0.85 5.38 2.18
N ALA A 33 -2.09 4.86 2.22
CA ALA A 33 -3.29 5.67 2.06
C ALA A 33 -3.46 6.68 3.20
N SER A 34 -2.91 6.35 4.38
CA SER A 34 -2.90 7.21 5.55
C SER A 34 -2.15 8.53 5.31
N ASP A 35 -2.66 9.61 5.91
CA ASP A 35 -2.12 10.97 5.71
C ASP A 35 -0.72 11.18 6.28
N ARG A 36 -0.21 10.21 7.03
CA ARG A 36 1.16 10.18 7.56
C ARG A 36 2.24 10.27 6.48
N HIS A 37 1.89 10.01 5.22
CA HIS A 37 2.81 10.08 4.09
C HIS A 37 2.41 11.11 3.04
N SER A 38 1.46 12.01 3.36
CA SER A 38 1.09 13.12 2.49
C SER A 38 2.30 13.99 2.17
N VAL A 39 2.49 14.31 0.90
CA VAL A 39 3.51 15.28 0.49
C VAL A 39 2.95 16.68 0.78
N GLU A 40 3.72 17.49 1.51
CA GLU A 40 3.37 18.89 1.77
C GLU A 40 3.16 19.62 0.42
N ASN A 41 2.03 20.32 0.28
CA ASN A 41 1.51 20.95 -0.96
C ASN A 41 0.90 20.02 -2.03
N HIS A 42 0.98 18.70 -1.90
CA HIS A 42 0.41 17.76 -2.87
C HIS A 42 -0.35 16.62 -2.15
N PRO A 43 -1.59 16.87 -1.66
CA PRO A 43 -2.34 15.88 -0.87
C PRO A 43 -2.72 14.62 -1.67
N ALA A 44 -2.77 14.72 -3.00
CA ALA A 44 -2.99 13.60 -3.89
C ALA A 44 -1.77 12.65 -4.00
N LEU A 45 -0.59 13.10 -3.58
CA LEU A 45 0.65 12.34 -3.64
C LEU A 45 1.06 11.86 -2.24
N ARG A 46 1.41 10.58 -2.17
CA ARG A 46 1.96 9.94 -0.98
C ARG A 46 3.42 9.62 -1.23
N LYS A 47 4.30 9.98 -0.31
CA LYS A 47 5.73 9.62 -0.33
C LYS A 47 6.15 8.92 0.96
N PRO A 48 5.79 7.64 1.13
CA PRO A 48 6.26 6.86 2.27
C PRO A 48 7.78 6.70 2.28
N PRO A 49 8.41 6.68 3.47
CA PRO A 49 9.84 6.43 3.60
C PRO A 49 10.14 5.02 3.08
N GLY A 50 10.91 4.95 1.99
CA GLY A 50 11.23 3.70 1.29
C GLY A 50 10.80 3.68 -0.18
N LEU A 51 9.84 4.53 -0.59
CA LEU A 51 9.54 4.71 -2.01
C LEU A 51 10.51 5.69 -2.67
N LYS A 52 11.06 5.28 -3.81
CA LYS A 52 11.90 6.16 -4.65
C LYS A 52 11.11 7.27 -5.31
N ARG A 53 9.80 7.09 -5.53
CA ARG A 53 8.92 8.05 -6.22
C ARG A 53 7.64 8.27 -5.41
N PRO A 54 7.13 9.52 -5.36
CA PRO A 54 5.80 9.77 -4.83
C PRO A 54 4.78 9.02 -5.70
N VAL A 55 3.83 8.36 -5.05
CA VAL A 55 2.75 7.61 -5.71
C VAL A 55 1.42 8.32 -5.44
N PRO A 56 0.51 8.37 -6.41
CA PRO A 56 -0.80 8.94 -6.17
C PRO A 56 -1.59 8.06 -5.21
N VAL A 57 -2.35 8.68 -4.31
CA VAL A 57 -3.24 7.95 -3.39
C VAL A 57 -4.26 7.10 -4.16
N ASP A 58 -4.63 7.54 -5.37
CA ASP A 58 -5.52 6.79 -6.26
C ASP A 58 -4.93 5.42 -6.66
N ASP A 59 -3.63 5.35 -6.97
CA ASP A 59 -2.93 4.08 -7.24
C ASP A 59 -2.93 3.16 -6.01
N VAL A 60 -2.81 3.74 -4.81
CA VAL A 60 -2.87 2.96 -3.56
C VAL A 60 -4.27 2.37 -3.37
N PHE A 61 -5.33 3.14 -3.64
CA PHE A 61 -6.71 2.65 -3.61
C PHE A 61 -7.02 1.66 -4.74
N ALA A 62 -6.46 1.86 -5.92
CA ALA A 62 -6.58 0.93 -7.04
C ALA A 62 -5.91 -0.41 -6.72
N ALA A 63 -4.70 -0.38 -6.16
CA ALA A 63 -3.99 -1.57 -5.69
C ALA A 63 -4.74 -2.27 -4.55
N LEU A 64 -5.29 -1.53 -3.59
CA LEU A 64 -6.15 -2.07 -2.55
C LEU A 64 -7.38 -2.77 -3.13
N ARG A 65 -8.11 -2.12 -4.05
CA ARG A 65 -9.28 -2.72 -4.73
C ARG A 65 -8.91 -3.97 -5.54
N SER A 66 -7.76 -3.98 -6.18
CA SER A 66 -7.26 -5.16 -6.90
C SER A 66 -6.93 -6.32 -5.95
N LEU A 67 -6.56 -6.02 -4.71
CA LEU A 67 -6.31 -6.98 -3.63
C LEU A 67 -7.61 -7.47 -2.97
N ASP A 68 -8.57 -6.55 -2.80
CA ASP A 68 -9.90 -6.75 -2.24
C ASP A 68 -10.87 -7.45 -3.20
N GLY A 69 -10.36 -8.18 -4.20
CA GLY A 69 -11.19 -9.02 -5.07
C GLY A 69 -12.21 -9.84 -4.25
N PRO A 70 -13.31 -10.31 -4.86
CA PRO A 70 -14.54 -10.74 -4.17
C PRO A 70 -14.38 -11.82 -3.08
N ASP A 71 -13.20 -12.44 -3.01
CA ASP A 71 -12.78 -13.43 -2.01
C ASP A 71 -12.37 -12.82 -0.65
N SER A 72 -12.16 -11.50 -0.59
CA SER A 72 -11.71 -10.82 0.62
C SER A 72 -12.87 -10.41 1.55
N GLN A 73 -13.89 -11.25 1.63
CA GLN A 73 -14.82 -11.23 2.75
C GLN A 73 -14.10 -11.82 3.96
N PRO A 74 -14.12 -11.17 5.14
CA PRO A 74 -13.61 -11.80 6.34
C PRO A 74 -14.49 -13.03 6.58
N THR A 75 -13.90 -14.21 6.48
CA THR A 75 -14.53 -15.43 6.99
C THR A 75 -14.61 -15.24 8.50
N LEU A 76 -15.72 -14.64 8.94
CA LEU A 76 -16.10 -14.55 10.33
C LEU A 76 -16.36 -15.99 10.78
N GLN A 77 -15.37 -16.61 11.42
CA GLN A 77 -15.54 -17.81 12.24
C GLN A 77 -15.48 -17.42 13.72
#